data_AF-A0A1V4U198-F1
#
_entry.id   AF-A0A1V4U198-F1
#
_cell.length_a   1.000
_cell.length_b   1.000
_cell.length_c   1.000
_cell.angle_alpha   90.00
_cell.angle_beta   90.00
_cell.angle_gamma   90.00
#
_symmetry.space_group_name_H-M   'P 1'
#
loop_
_entity.id
_entity.type
_entity.pdbx_description
1 polymer ?
#
loop_
_entity_poly.entity_id
_entity_poly.type
_entity_poly.pdbx_seq_one_letter_code
_entity_poly.pdbx_strand_id
1 'polypeptide(L)'
;MRVDIDADLIENLSKEIVTIGRKDPQSFDQPGEFLEYITSYEDINITFRENLTDKHRVISSLLKSAMISESHKRELSMMIKDVNSLITSANFNFERLDYLQNLFLNHLSIEQNKVIKIFTVMSVIFLPPTLIASIYGMNFRFLPELEWQFGYPVALGLIVLSAILPIYIFRKKGWL
;
A
#
# COMPACT_ATOMS: atom_id res chain seq x y z
N MET A 1 4.01 27.34 30.17
CA MET A 1 3.96 26.56 28.92
C MET A 1 2.63 25.80 28.96
N ARG A 2 1.70 26.03 28.02
CA ARG A 2 0.35 25.40 28.09
C ARG A 2 0.40 24.02 27.45
N VAL A 3 0.82 23.03 28.22
CA VAL A 3 0.90 21.62 27.81
C VAL A 3 -0.49 21.09 27.38
N ASP A 4 -1.57 21.64 27.95
CA ASP A 4 -2.95 21.30 27.59
C ASP A 4 -3.26 21.58 26.11
N ILE A 5 -2.75 22.67 25.54
CA ILE A 5 -2.97 22.99 24.11
C ILE A 5 -2.26 21.95 23.25
N ASP A 6 -1.05 21.56 23.63
CA ASP A 6 -0.30 20.55 22.88
C ASP A 6 -1.01 19.18 22.94
N ALA A 7 -1.63 18.86 24.08
CA ALA A 7 -2.45 17.66 24.24
C ALA A 7 -3.68 17.67 23.33
N ASP A 8 -4.44 18.78 23.30
CA ASP A 8 -5.61 18.93 22.43
C ASP A 8 -5.24 18.81 20.94
N LEU A 9 -4.11 19.40 20.54
CA LEU A 9 -3.62 19.32 19.16
C LEU A 9 -3.24 17.90 18.76
N ILE A 10 -2.54 17.14 19.63
CA ILE A 10 -2.24 15.72 19.36
C ILE A 10 -3.49 14.88 19.30
N GLU A 11 -4.46 15.12 20.17
CA GLU A 11 -5.71 14.37 20.18
C GLU A 11 -6.48 14.58 18.87
N ASN A 12 -6.58 15.83 18.42
CA ASN A 12 -7.20 16.17 17.14
C ASN A 12 -6.45 15.53 15.98
N LEU A 13 -5.12 15.61 15.96
CA LEU A 13 -4.30 14.95 14.94
C LEU A 13 -4.54 13.43 14.93
N SER A 14 -4.61 12.81 16.10
CA SER A 14 -4.87 11.37 16.21
C SER A 14 -6.26 11.00 15.68
N LYS A 15 -7.29 11.81 15.97
CA LYS A 15 -8.65 11.64 15.42
C LYS A 15 -8.69 11.76 13.90
N GLU A 16 -7.93 12.70 13.35
CA GLU A 16 -7.79 12.83 11.90
C GLU A 16 -7.11 11.61 11.29
N ILE A 17 -6.00 11.12 11.86
CA ILE A 17 -5.32 9.89 11.40
C ILE A 17 -6.25 8.67 11.47
N VAL A 18 -7.09 8.57 12.50
CA VAL A 18 -8.15 7.53 12.57
C VAL A 18 -9.08 7.63 11.38
N THR A 19 -9.45 8.85 11.00
CA THR A 19 -10.36 9.14 9.90
C THR A 19 -9.73 8.80 8.55
N ILE A 20 -8.43 9.10 8.36
CA ILE A 20 -7.66 8.67 7.17
C ILE A 20 -7.77 7.16 6.99
N GLY A 21 -7.56 6.39 8.06
CA GLY A 21 -7.64 4.93 8.00
C GLY A 21 -9.01 4.34 7.69
N ARG A 22 -10.07 5.16 7.69
CA ARG A 22 -11.44 4.76 7.28
C ARG A 22 -11.80 5.20 5.88
N LYS A 23 -11.00 6.07 5.25
CA LYS A 23 -11.27 6.51 3.87
C LYS A 23 -11.00 5.36 2.92
N ASP A 24 -11.90 5.18 1.96
CA ASP A 24 -11.68 4.26 0.85
C ASP A 24 -10.60 4.86 -0.06
N PRO A 25 -9.46 4.18 -0.27
CA PRO A 25 -8.43 4.70 -1.16
C PRO A 25 -8.88 4.83 -2.62
N GLN A 26 -9.96 4.15 -3.02
CA GLN A 26 -10.57 4.29 -4.36
C GLN A 26 -11.37 5.58 -4.52
N SER A 27 -11.62 6.33 -3.43
CA SER A 27 -12.25 7.66 -3.52
C SER A 27 -11.33 8.75 -4.07
N PHE A 28 -10.05 8.44 -4.27
CA PHE A 28 -9.05 9.34 -4.86
C PHE A 28 -8.87 9.00 -6.34
N ASP A 29 -8.89 10.01 -7.21
CA ASP A 29 -8.78 9.81 -8.66
C ASP A 29 -7.42 9.22 -9.05
N GLN A 30 -6.38 9.57 -8.29
CA GLN A 30 -5.03 9.06 -8.48
C GLN A 30 -4.48 8.45 -7.19
N PRO A 31 -3.82 7.28 -7.25
CA PRO A 31 -3.17 6.68 -6.08
C PRO A 31 -2.16 7.59 -5.39
N GLY A 32 -1.54 8.52 -6.13
CA GLY A 32 -0.60 9.49 -5.59
C GLY A 32 -1.23 10.50 -4.63
N GLU A 33 -2.49 10.89 -4.86
CA GLU A 33 -3.18 11.88 -4.01
C GLU A 33 -3.42 11.35 -2.59
N PHE A 34 -3.73 10.06 -2.46
CA PHE A 34 -3.89 9.44 -1.15
C PHE A 34 -2.55 9.36 -0.38
N LEU A 35 -1.45 9.10 -1.10
CA LEU A 35 -0.11 9.11 -0.51
C LEU A 35 0.30 10.52 -0.08
N GLU A 36 0.12 11.53 -0.93
CA GLU A 36 0.37 12.93 -0.56
C GLU A 36 -0.47 13.35 0.65
N TYR A 37 -1.72 12.89 0.72
CA TYR A 37 -2.58 13.11 1.87
C TYR A 37 -1.99 12.50 3.14
N ILE A 38 -1.56 11.23 3.14
CA ILE A 38 -0.88 10.60 4.29
C ILE A 38 0.40 11.37 4.66
N THR A 39 1.26 11.68 3.68
CA THR A 39 2.52 12.40 3.90
C THR A 39 2.29 13.75 4.55
N SER A 40 1.23 14.48 4.17
CA SER A 40 0.93 15.78 4.78
C SER A 40 0.66 15.67 6.30
N TYR A 41 0.02 14.59 6.76
CA TYR A 41 -0.19 14.35 8.19
C TYR A 41 1.07 13.82 8.89
N GLU A 42 1.91 13.09 8.17
CA GLU A 42 3.22 12.66 8.67
C GLU A 42 4.12 13.87 8.96
N ASP A 43 4.21 14.83 8.03
CA ASP A 43 4.97 16.07 8.19
C ASP A 43 4.48 16.90 9.37
N ILE A 44 3.15 17.02 9.54
CA ILE A 44 2.55 17.70 10.69
C ILE A 44 2.94 16.98 11.99
N ASN A 45 2.84 15.66 12.03
CA ASN A 45 3.17 14.86 13.21
C ASN A 45 4.67 14.91 13.57
N ILE A 46 5.55 14.91 12.56
CA ILE A 46 7.01 15.09 12.73
C ILE A 46 7.29 16.46 13.33
N THR A 47 6.75 17.53 12.74
CA THR A 47 6.91 18.90 13.24
C THR A 47 6.43 19.02 14.67
N PHE A 48 5.30 18.38 15.01
CA PHE A 48 4.78 18.36 16.36
C PHE A 48 5.72 17.66 17.35
N ARG A 49 6.24 16.48 16.99
CA ARG A 49 7.19 15.72 17.80
C ARG A 49 8.49 16.48 18.05
N GLU A 50 9.00 17.18 17.04
CA GLU A 50 10.20 18.02 17.16
C GLU A 50 9.98 19.15 18.18
N ASN A 51 8.86 19.87 18.07
CA ASN A 51 8.48 20.91 19.02
C ASN A 51 8.35 20.38 20.46
N LEU A 52 7.75 19.21 20.66
CA LEU A 52 7.67 18.57 21.99
C LEU A 52 9.06 18.18 22.51
N THR A 53 9.93 17.67 21.64
CA THR A 53 11.30 17.28 22.00
C THR A 53 12.11 18.50 22.43
N ASP A 54 11.99 19.62 21.73
CA ASP A 54 12.66 20.86 22.09
C ASP A 54 12.10 21.45 23.40
N LYS A 55 10.78 21.40 23.61
CA LYS A 55 10.17 21.74 24.91
C LYS A 55 10.72 20.86 26.03
N HIS A 56 10.80 19.55 25.83
CA HIS A 56 11.39 18.62 26.80
C HIS A 56 12.84 19.01 27.14
N ARG A 57 13.66 19.33 26.13
CA ARG A 57 15.06 19.76 26.32
C ARG A 57 15.16 21.05 27.14
N VAL A 58 14.32 22.05 26.84
CA VAL A 58 14.28 23.32 27.60
C VAL A 58 13.83 23.09 29.04
N ILE A 59 12.78 22.31 29.27
CA ILE A 59 12.32 22.01 30.63
C ILE A 59 13.39 21.22 31.41
N SER A 60 14.06 20.26 30.75
CA SER A 60 15.14 19.48 31.35
C SER A 60 16.36 20.35 31.71
N SER A 61 16.71 21.34 30.88
CA SER A 61 17.80 22.27 31.19
C SER A 61 17.43 23.22 32.33
N LEU A 62 16.18 23.70 32.37
CA LEU A 62 15.66 24.51 33.49
C LEU A 62 15.69 23.72 34.80
N LEU A 63 15.32 22.44 34.79
CA LEU A 63 15.32 21.61 35.99
C LEU A 63 16.73 21.41 36.58
N LYS A 64 17.77 21.42 35.73
CA LYS A 64 19.18 21.34 36.15
C LYS A 64 19.76 22.69 36.61
N SER A 65 19.06 23.79 36.41
CA SER A 65 19.52 25.12 36.79
C SER A 65 19.53 25.32 38.30
N ALA A 66 20.62 25.89 38.82
CA ALA A 66 20.79 26.21 40.24
C ALA A 66 19.87 27.34 40.75
N MET A 67 19.21 28.07 39.83
CA MET A 67 18.36 29.23 40.15
C MET A 67 16.89 28.86 40.45
N ILE A 68 16.48 27.60 40.30
CA ILE A 68 15.09 27.17 40.44
C ILE A 68 14.83 26.63 41.87
N SER A 69 13.79 27.16 42.53
CA SER A 69 13.32 26.67 43.84
C SER A 69 12.74 25.24 43.76
N GLU A 70 12.85 24.47 44.84
CA GLU A 70 12.37 23.08 44.93
C GLU A 70 10.87 22.91 44.58
N SER A 71 10.03 23.90 44.90
CA SER A 71 8.61 23.88 44.51
C SER A 71 8.42 23.88 42.99
N HIS A 72 9.18 24.71 42.28
CA HIS A 72 9.15 24.82 40.82
C HIS A 72 9.81 23.61 40.14
N LYS A 73 10.82 22.98 40.76
CA LYS A 73 11.41 21.73 40.23
C LYS A 73 10.39 20.60 40.16
N ARG A 74 9.50 20.50 41.13
CA ARG A 74 8.42 19.51 41.13
C ARG A 74 7.43 19.77 39.98
N GLU A 75 7.08 21.03 39.75
CA GLU A 75 6.21 21.43 38.64
C GLU A 75 6.83 21.12 37.27
N LEU A 76 8.11 21.48 37.07
CA LEU A 76 8.85 21.16 35.83
C LEU A 76 8.98 19.64 35.61
N SER A 77 9.12 18.86 36.68
CA SER A 77 9.15 17.40 36.61
C SER A 77 7.83 16.81 36.10
N MET A 78 6.70 17.38 36.55
CA MET A 78 5.38 17.00 36.05
C MET A 78 5.24 17.37 34.57
N MET A 79 5.64 18.58 34.17
CA MET A 79 5.63 18.99 32.76
C MET A 79 6.48 18.07 31.86
N ILE A 80 7.66 17.62 32.33
CA ILE A 80 8.47 16.64 31.59
C ILE A 80 7.71 15.34 31.37
N LYS A 81 7.03 14.84 32.40
CA LYS A 81 6.24 13.61 32.30
C LYS A 81 5.11 13.76 31.28
N ASP A 82 4.41 14.90 31.30
CA ASP A 82 3.31 15.17 30.38
C ASP A 82 3.81 15.31 28.93
N VAL A 83 4.90 16.06 28.71
CA VAL A 83 5.54 16.17 27.39
C VAL A 83 6.00 14.81 26.87
N ASN A 84 6.57 13.96 27.71
CA ASN A 84 6.95 12.60 27.31
C ASN A 84 5.73 11.76 26.89
N SER A 85 4.60 11.88 27.59
CA SER A 85 3.35 11.23 27.18
C SER A 85 2.87 11.71 25.80
N LEU A 86 3.03 13.00 25.50
CA LEU A 86 2.72 13.56 24.18
C LEU A 86 3.68 13.07 23.10
N ILE A 87 4.99 12.96 23.39
CA ILE A 87 5.97 12.38 22.45
C ILE A 87 5.62 10.93 22.13
N THR A 88 5.25 10.13 23.14
CA THR A 88 4.77 8.76 22.94
C THR A 88 3.55 8.72 22.04
N SER A 89 2.60 9.64 22.22
CA SER A 89 1.40 9.74 21.39
C SER A 89 1.73 10.11 19.93
N ALA A 90 2.67 11.04 19.72
CA ALA A 90 3.16 11.39 18.39
C ALA A 90 3.87 10.20 17.70
N ASN A 91 4.65 9.40 18.44
CA ASN A 91 5.27 8.19 17.89
C ASN A 91 4.21 7.14 17.49
N PHE A 92 3.16 6.96 18.29
CA PHE A 92 2.05 6.06 17.94
C PHE A 92 1.31 6.54 16.66
N ASN A 93 1.10 7.84 16.52
CA ASN A 93 0.54 8.43 15.31
C ASN A 93 1.42 8.15 14.08
N PHE A 94 2.75 8.24 14.22
CA PHE A 94 3.71 7.92 13.16
C PHE A 94 3.62 6.45 12.73
N GLU A 95 3.64 5.51 13.68
CA GLU A 95 3.47 4.08 13.40
C GLU A 95 2.16 3.77 12.69
N ARG A 96 1.09 4.49 13.06
CA ARG A 96 -0.21 4.35 12.41
C ARG A 96 -0.22 4.87 10.98
N LEU A 97 0.42 6.01 10.72
CA LEU A 97 0.54 6.58 9.37
C LEU A 97 1.37 5.65 8.46
N ASP A 98 2.50 5.13 8.95
CA ASP A 98 3.31 4.13 8.23
C ASP A 98 2.51 2.86 7.93
N TYR A 99 1.75 2.35 8.91
CA TYR A 99 0.85 1.21 8.69
C TYR A 99 -0.19 1.49 7.60
N LEU A 100 -0.80 2.69 7.57
CA LEU A 100 -1.78 3.08 6.55
C LEU A 100 -1.14 3.19 5.17
N GLN A 101 0.05 3.78 5.08
CA GLN A 101 0.81 3.86 3.82
C GLN A 101 1.12 2.46 3.28
N ASN A 102 1.63 1.58 4.13
CA ASN A 102 1.95 0.21 3.77
C ASN A 102 0.71 -0.60 3.37
N LEU A 103 -0.41 -0.45 4.09
CA LEU A 103 -1.68 -1.07 3.70
C LEU A 103 -2.13 -0.62 2.32
N PHE A 104 -2.02 0.68 2.02
CA PHE A 104 -2.41 1.23 0.73
C PHE A 104 -1.54 0.70 -0.42
N LEU A 105 -0.21 0.69 -0.24
CA LEU A 105 0.71 0.12 -1.23
C LEU A 105 0.44 -1.37 -1.48
N ASN A 106 0.13 -2.12 -0.42
CA ASN A 106 -0.28 -3.52 -0.53
C ASN A 106 -1.60 -3.67 -1.30
N HIS A 107 -2.59 -2.82 -1.02
CA HIS A 107 -3.85 -2.82 -1.76
C HIS A 107 -3.64 -2.54 -3.25
N LEU A 108 -2.82 -1.54 -3.59
CA LEU A 108 -2.46 -1.22 -4.97
C LEU A 108 -1.77 -2.41 -5.65
N SER A 109 -0.85 -3.09 -4.96
CA SER A 109 -0.21 -4.30 -5.47
C SER A 109 -1.21 -5.43 -5.72
N ILE A 110 -2.20 -5.62 -4.85
CA ILE A 110 -3.27 -6.62 -5.05
C ILE A 110 -4.08 -6.30 -6.32
N GLU A 111 -4.49 -5.04 -6.52
CA GLU A 111 -5.22 -4.62 -7.72
C GLU A 111 -4.38 -4.78 -8.99
N GLN A 112 -3.10 -4.37 -8.96
CA GLN A 112 -2.17 -4.60 -10.07
C GLN A 112 -2.01 -6.08 -10.39
N ASN A 113 -1.88 -6.93 -9.37
CA ASN A 113 -1.77 -8.38 -9.54
C ASN A 113 -3.04 -8.98 -10.15
N LYS A 114 -4.24 -8.48 -9.80
CA LYS A 114 -5.50 -8.90 -10.45
C LYS A 114 -5.48 -8.59 -11.95
N VAL A 115 -5.06 -7.38 -12.32
CA VAL A 115 -4.96 -6.97 -13.73
C VAL A 115 -3.97 -7.86 -14.49
N ILE A 116 -2.75 -8.04 -13.95
CA ILE A 116 -1.73 -8.91 -14.55
C ILE A 116 -2.23 -10.35 -14.70
N LYS A 117 -2.96 -10.86 -13.69
CA LYS A 117 -3.55 -12.20 -13.72
C LYS A 117 -4.52 -12.36 -14.88
N ILE A 118 -5.38 -11.37 -15.13
CA ILE A 118 -6.32 -11.38 -16.27
C ILE A 118 -5.55 -11.42 -17.60
N PHE A 119 -4.56 -10.55 -17.79
CA PHE A 119 -3.75 -10.54 -19.02
C PHE A 119 -3.00 -11.86 -19.24
N THR A 120 -2.48 -12.46 -18.16
CA THR A 120 -1.79 -13.75 -18.22
C THR A 120 -2.75 -14.86 -18.65
N VAL A 121 -3.95 -14.93 -18.05
CA VAL A 121 -4.97 -15.93 -18.42
C VAL A 121 -5.37 -15.77 -19.88
N MET A 122 -5.63 -14.54 -20.33
CA MET A 122 -5.95 -14.25 -21.74
C MET A 122 -4.81 -14.70 -22.66
N SER A 123 -3.56 -14.38 -22.31
CA SER A 123 -2.39 -14.78 -23.11
C SER A 123 -2.27 -16.30 -23.22
N VAL A 124 -2.43 -17.04 -22.12
CA VAL A 124 -2.37 -18.51 -22.14
C VAL A 124 -3.50 -19.13 -22.97
N ILE A 125 -4.68 -18.51 -23.00
CA ILE A 125 -5.81 -18.96 -23.83
C ILE A 125 -5.56 -18.71 -25.33
N PHE A 126 -4.99 -17.55 -25.70
CA PHE A 126 -4.86 -17.14 -27.10
C PHE A 126 -3.53 -17.52 -27.77
N LEU A 127 -2.42 -17.58 -27.03
CA LEU A 127 -1.09 -17.81 -27.60
C LEU A 127 -0.95 -19.17 -28.32
N PRO A 128 -1.31 -20.32 -27.74
CA PRO A 128 -1.13 -21.59 -28.44
C PRO A 128 -2.06 -21.78 -29.66
N PRO A 129 -3.35 -21.38 -29.65
CA PRO A 129 -4.16 -21.30 -30.88
C PRO A 129 -3.54 -20.41 -31.96
N THR A 130 -3.00 -19.24 -31.57
CA THR A 130 -2.35 -18.31 -32.50
C THR A 130 -1.09 -18.92 -33.10
N LEU A 131 -0.29 -19.63 -32.30
CA LEU A 131 0.92 -20.31 -32.77
C LEU A 131 0.58 -21.42 -33.77
N ILE A 132 -0.43 -22.24 -33.48
CA ILE A 132 -0.91 -23.30 -34.39
C ILE A 132 -1.39 -22.67 -35.70
N ALA A 133 -2.26 -21.66 -35.62
CA ALA A 133 -2.75 -20.94 -36.80
C ALA A 133 -1.62 -20.30 -37.61
N SER A 134 -0.61 -19.74 -36.95
CA SER A 134 0.57 -19.18 -37.60
C SER A 134 1.38 -20.24 -38.32
N ILE A 135 1.64 -21.40 -37.71
CA ILE A 135 2.42 -22.50 -38.31
C ILE A 135 1.71 -23.02 -39.58
N TYR A 136 0.41 -23.27 -39.50
CA TYR A 136 -0.38 -23.74 -40.65
C TYR A 136 -0.66 -22.63 -41.69
N GLY A 137 -0.49 -21.36 -41.32
CA GLY A 137 -0.56 -20.20 -42.23
C GLY A 137 0.75 -19.91 -42.98
N MET A 138 1.86 -20.58 -42.63
CA MET A 138 3.13 -20.44 -43.33
C MET A 138 3.13 -21.26 -44.64
N ASN A 139 3.60 -20.66 -45.74
CA ASN A 139 3.70 -21.29 -47.06
C ASN A 139 4.84 -22.33 -47.16
N PHE A 140 4.88 -23.33 -46.29
CA PHE A 140 5.86 -24.42 -46.39
C PHE A 140 5.41 -25.46 -47.43
N ARG A 141 6.26 -25.72 -48.42
CA ARG A 141 6.05 -26.71 -49.49
C ARG A 141 6.22 -28.17 -49.03
N PHE A 142 6.69 -28.40 -47.80
CA PHE A 142 7.04 -29.71 -47.24
C PHE A 142 6.48 -29.86 -45.82
N LEU A 143 5.16 -29.81 -45.68
CA LEU A 143 4.45 -30.17 -44.45
C LEU A 143 3.83 -31.57 -44.67
N PRO A 144 4.40 -32.66 -44.11
CA PRO A 144 3.88 -34.02 -44.31
C PRO A 144 2.43 -34.18 -43.81
N GLU A 145 1.97 -33.30 -42.93
CA GLU A 145 0.60 -33.26 -42.39
C GLU A 145 -0.43 -32.66 -43.37
N LEU A 146 0.00 -31.92 -44.41
CA LEU A 146 -0.90 -31.29 -45.39
C LEU A 146 -1.38 -32.25 -46.48
N GLU A 147 -0.62 -33.31 -46.77
CA GLU A 147 -1.03 -34.38 -47.69
C GLU A 147 -2.03 -35.35 -47.06
N TRP A 148 -2.26 -35.24 -45.74
CA TRP A 148 -3.23 -36.04 -45.02
C TRP A 148 -4.63 -35.40 -45.11
N GLN A 149 -5.61 -36.17 -45.58
CA GLN A 149 -7.02 -35.75 -45.70
C GLN A 149 -7.62 -35.23 -44.38
N PHE A 150 -7.06 -35.58 -43.23
CA PHE A 150 -7.52 -35.16 -41.90
C PHE A 150 -6.66 -34.07 -41.25
N GLY A 151 -5.58 -33.59 -41.88
CA GLY A 151 -4.66 -32.61 -41.28
C GLY A 151 -5.35 -31.30 -40.88
N TYR A 152 -6.21 -30.76 -41.74
CA TYR A 152 -6.97 -29.53 -41.46
C TYR A 152 -8.00 -29.69 -40.32
N PRO A 153 -8.87 -30.73 -40.31
CA PRO A 153 -9.73 -31.02 -39.16
C PRO A 153 -8.98 -31.23 -37.84
N VAL A 154 -7.82 -31.91 -37.87
CA VAL A 154 -7.00 -32.16 -36.66
C VAL A 154 -6.39 -30.85 -36.14
N ALA A 155 -5.86 -30.00 -37.00
CA ALA A 155 -5.34 -28.69 -36.61
C ALA A 155 -6.44 -27.81 -35.98
N LEU A 156 -7.64 -27.81 -36.54
CA LEU A 156 -8.79 -27.11 -35.98
C LEU A 156 -9.17 -27.67 -34.59
N GLY A 157 -9.15 -29.00 -34.44
CA GLY A 157 -9.34 -29.68 -33.16
C GLY A 157 -8.29 -29.30 -32.13
N LEU A 158 -7.02 -29.18 -32.51
CA LEU A 158 -5.92 -28.75 -31.63
C LEU A 158 -6.08 -27.29 -31.18
N ILE A 159 -6.49 -26.39 -32.08
CA ILE A 159 -6.80 -24.99 -31.75
C ILE A 159 -7.91 -24.92 -30.68
N VAL A 160 -9.02 -25.63 -30.91
CA VAL A 160 -10.16 -25.66 -29.97
C VAL A 160 -9.75 -26.29 -28.64
N LEU A 161 -9.06 -27.43 -28.66
CA LEU A 161 -8.59 -28.11 -27.46
C LEU A 161 -7.63 -27.24 -26.66
N SER A 162 -6.73 -26.54 -27.35
CA SER A 162 -5.77 -25.62 -26.75
C SER A 162 -6.41 -24.40 -26.09
N ALA A 163 -7.57 -23.94 -26.56
CA ALA A 163 -8.31 -22.86 -25.90
C ALA A 163 -9.08 -23.37 -24.67
N ILE A 164 -9.66 -24.57 -24.75
CA ILE A 164 -10.51 -25.15 -23.69
C ILE A 164 -9.69 -25.69 -22.51
N LEU A 165 -8.53 -26.31 -22.76
CA LEU A 165 -7.67 -26.91 -21.73
C LEU A 165 -7.27 -25.91 -20.63
N PRO A 166 -6.73 -24.72 -20.95
CA PRO A 166 -6.38 -23.72 -19.95
C PRO A 166 -7.60 -23.25 -19.15
N ILE A 167 -8.74 -23.01 -19.81
CA ILE A 167 -9.99 -22.57 -19.16
C ILE A 167 -10.42 -23.59 -18.11
N TYR A 168 -10.40 -24.88 -18.44
CA TYR A 168 -10.74 -25.95 -17.51
C TYR A 168 -9.78 -26.01 -16.31
N ILE A 169 -8.47 -25.90 -16.56
CA ILE A 169 -7.45 -25.91 -15.50
C ILE A 169 -7.60 -24.70 -14.56
N PHE A 170 -7.81 -23.50 -15.11
CA PHE A 170 -7.97 -22.29 -14.31
C PHE A 170 -9.26 -22.30 -13.48
N ARG A 171 -10.37 -22.81 -14.04
CA ARG A 171 -11.61 -23.04 -13.27
C ARG A 171 -11.42 -24.00 -12.11
N LYS A 172 -10.75 -25.14 -12.35
CA LYS A 172 -10.50 -26.13 -11.28
C LYS A 172 -9.62 -25.58 -10.15
N LYS A 173 -8.71 -24.67 -10.47
CA LYS A 173 -7.83 -24.02 -9.48
C LYS A 173 -8.49 -22.84 -8.74
N GLY A 174 -9.72 -22.44 -9.10
CA GLY A 174 -10.39 -21.26 -8.53
C GLY A 174 -9.72 -19.94 -8.91
N TRP A 175 -9.04 -19.91 -10.07
CA TRP A 175 -8.37 -18.70 -10.56
C TRP A 175 -9.29 -17.81 -11.40
N LEU A 176 -10.47 -18.34 -11.74
CA LEU A 176 -11.52 -17.80 -12.60
C LEU A 176 -12.86 -18.02 -11.89
#